data_AF-A0A5C4JLF0-F1
#
_entry.id   AF-A0A5C4JLF0-F1
#
_cell.length_a   1.000
_cell.length_b   1.000
_cell.length_c   1.000
_cell.angle_alpha   90.00
_cell.angle_beta   90.00
_cell.angle_gamma   90.00
#
_symmetry.space_group_name_H-M   'P 1'
#
loop_
_entity.id
_entity.type
_entity.pdbx_description
1 polymer ?
#
loop_
_entity_poly.entity_id
_entity_poly.type
_entity_poly.pdbx_seq_one_letter_code
_entity_poly.pdbx_strand_id
1 'polypeptide(L)'
;MLAASGPDALVVLDDVRSPVPHPVEQLWHLPPAFTAVPRGTGAVATAGRVRVHFLRIPLPGTAASPARTVRGSLDPLQGWVARGHRKKAPAPVVSLPARGSRVRTLTLIAPVRGTERPGVRVRPLPGGGVRVDASFSGHRLGFVAGPDGGLHRVR
;
A
#
# COMPACT_ATOMS: atom_id res chain seq x y z
N MET A 1 6.54 1.37 10.25
CA MET A 1 5.19 0.83 10.02
C MET A 1 4.32 1.16 11.24
N LEU A 2 3.03 1.46 11.03
CA LEU A 2 2.04 1.71 12.08
C LEU A 2 0.85 0.76 11.86
N ALA A 3 0.55 -0.09 12.83
CA ALA A 3 -0.69 -0.85 12.88
C ALA A 3 -1.69 -0.11 13.77
N ALA A 4 -2.92 0.03 13.32
CA ALA A 4 -3.98 0.72 14.05
C ALA A 4 -5.19 -0.21 14.23
N SER A 5 -5.87 -0.05 15.37
CA SER A 5 -7.21 -0.59 15.65
C SER A 5 -8.21 0.56 15.82
N GLY A 6 -9.48 0.31 15.49
CA GLY A 6 -10.54 1.31 15.48
C GLY A 6 -10.23 2.54 14.61
N PRO A 7 -10.09 2.41 13.27
CA PRO A 7 -10.30 1.21 12.45
C PRO A 7 -9.07 0.29 12.36
N ASP A 8 -9.29 -0.97 11.97
CA ASP A 8 -8.21 -1.90 11.63
C ASP A 8 -7.53 -1.47 10.33
N ALA A 9 -6.25 -1.11 10.41
CA ALA A 9 -5.46 -0.73 9.24
C ALA A 9 -3.96 -0.89 9.48
N LEU A 10 -3.23 -0.95 8.36
CA LEU A 10 -1.78 -0.89 8.33
C LEU A 10 -1.32 0.33 7.53
N VAL A 11 -0.42 1.11 8.09
CA VAL A 11 0.24 2.22 7.40
C VAL A 11 1.73 1.90 7.29
N VAL A 12 2.24 1.86 6.06
CA VAL A 12 3.63 1.51 5.77
C VAL A 12 4.29 2.64 5.02
N LEU A 13 5.47 3.04 5.50
CA LEU A 13 6.33 4.02 4.84
C LEU A 13 7.67 3.35 4.56
N ASP A 14 7.99 3.21 3.29
CA ASP A 14 9.32 2.79 2.83
C ASP A 14 10.07 4.01 2.30
N ASP A 15 11.32 4.22 2.73
CA ASP A 15 12.23 5.26 2.23
C ASP A 15 13.47 4.57 1.67
N VAL A 16 13.61 4.59 0.35
CA VAL A 16 14.74 4.00 -0.38
C VAL A 16 15.60 5.13 -0.92
N ARG A 17 16.92 5.04 -0.73
CA ARG A 17 17.90 6.03 -1.19
C ARG A 17 19.01 5.36 -2.00
N SER A 18 19.42 6.02 -3.07
CA SER A 18 20.55 5.63 -3.91
C SER A 18 21.20 6.88 -4.51
N PRO A 19 22.52 6.88 -4.77
CA PRO A 19 23.19 7.94 -5.50
C PRO A 19 22.63 8.18 -6.91
N VAL A 20 22.04 7.15 -7.55
CA VAL A 20 21.47 7.25 -8.90
C VAL A 20 20.00 6.79 -8.93
N PRO A 21 19.18 7.25 -9.89
CA PRO A 21 17.78 6.85 -9.94
C PRO A 21 17.58 5.36 -10.28
N HIS A 22 16.88 4.62 -9.41
CA HIS A 22 16.48 3.22 -9.64
C HIS A 22 14.97 3.03 -9.65
N PRO A 23 14.46 2.00 -10.37
CA PRO A 23 13.11 1.51 -10.13
C PRO A 23 13.02 0.87 -8.74
N VAL A 24 11.92 1.13 -8.04
CA VAL A 24 11.59 0.55 -6.73
C VAL A 24 10.15 0.08 -6.78
N GLU A 25 9.87 -1.11 -6.24
CA GLU A 25 8.51 -1.63 -6.13
C GLU A 25 8.21 -2.02 -4.69
N GLN A 26 7.14 -1.47 -4.12
CA GLN A 26 6.56 -2.01 -2.89
C GLN A 26 5.58 -3.11 -3.27
N LEU A 27 5.84 -4.33 -2.79
CA LEU A 27 5.14 -5.54 -3.19
C LEU A 27 4.31 -6.12 -2.03
N TRP A 28 3.03 -6.37 -2.29
CA TRP A 28 2.11 -6.97 -1.32
C TRP A 28 1.59 -8.30 -1.84
N HIS A 29 2.12 -9.39 -1.30
CA HIS A 29 1.68 -10.75 -1.62
C HIS A 29 0.41 -11.08 -0.85
N LEU A 30 -0.58 -11.61 -1.55
CA LEU A 30 -1.90 -11.90 -0.99
C LEU A 30 -2.18 -13.41 -1.01
N PRO A 31 -3.06 -13.91 -0.13
CA PRO A 31 -3.53 -15.29 -0.21
C PRO A 31 -4.19 -15.60 -1.57
N PRO A 32 -4.09 -16.84 -2.09
CA PRO A 32 -4.64 -17.20 -3.41
C PRO A 32 -6.14 -16.95 -3.59
N ALA A 33 -6.90 -16.94 -2.48
CA ALA A 33 -8.34 -16.70 -2.46
C ALA A 33 -8.75 -15.25 -2.77
N PHE A 34 -7.82 -14.29 -2.65
CA PHE A 34 -8.07 -12.92 -3.07
C PHE A 34 -8.02 -12.83 -4.59
N THR A 35 -8.75 -11.89 -5.20
CA THR A 35 -8.39 -11.23 -6.46
C THR A 35 -7.83 -9.85 -6.16
N ALA A 36 -7.08 -9.24 -7.08
CA ALA A 36 -6.58 -7.88 -6.92
C ALA A 36 -6.70 -7.13 -8.26
N VAL A 37 -7.15 -5.88 -8.20
CA VAL A 37 -7.34 -5.02 -9.38
C VAL A 37 -6.67 -3.66 -9.13
N PRO A 38 -5.81 -3.17 -10.03
CA PRO A 38 -5.19 -1.86 -9.90
C PRO A 38 -6.24 -0.74 -10.07
N ARG A 39 -6.06 0.34 -9.33
CA ARG A 39 -6.91 1.54 -9.32
C ARG A 39 -6.02 2.79 -9.15
N GLY A 40 -5.62 3.38 -10.27
CA GLY A 40 -4.68 4.51 -10.28
C GLY A 40 -3.32 4.10 -9.71
N THR A 41 -2.85 4.79 -8.69
CA THR A 41 -1.59 4.50 -7.99
C THR A 41 -1.73 3.47 -6.85
N GLY A 42 -2.93 2.91 -6.66
CA GLY A 42 -3.25 1.91 -5.63
C GLY A 42 -3.95 0.68 -6.21
N ALA A 43 -4.44 -0.21 -5.36
CA ALA A 43 -5.18 -1.39 -5.80
C ALA A 43 -6.29 -1.76 -4.81
N VAL A 44 -7.23 -2.59 -5.26
CA VAL A 44 -8.26 -3.19 -4.40
C VAL A 44 -8.17 -4.69 -4.52
N ALA A 45 -7.96 -5.36 -3.39
CA ALA A 45 -8.02 -6.81 -3.29
C ALA A 45 -9.36 -7.25 -2.71
N THR A 46 -9.94 -8.35 -3.20
CA THR A 46 -11.24 -8.86 -2.74
C THR A 46 -11.19 -10.36 -2.48
N ALA A 47 -11.72 -10.80 -1.34
CA ALA A 47 -12.00 -12.21 -1.05
C ALA A 47 -13.36 -12.32 -0.34
N GLY A 48 -14.34 -12.95 -1.00
CA GLY A 48 -15.71 -13.01 -0.49
C GLY A 48 -16.27 -11.61 -0.21
N ARG A 49 -16.64 -11.33 1.04
CA ARG A 49 -17.18 -10.03 1.49
C ARG A 49 -16.13 -9.04 1.96
N VAL A 50 -14.85 -9.42 1.99
CA VAL A 50 -13.75 -8.57 2.42
C VAL A 50 -13.14 -7.88 1.22
N ARG A 51 -13.01 -6.56 1.29
CA ARG A 51 -12.17 -5.78 0.37
C ARG A 51 -11.02 -5.16 1.14
N VAL A 52 -9.84 -5.14 0.55
CA VAL A 52 -8.64 -4.49 1.10
C VAL A 52 -8.18 -3.45 0.10
N HIS A 53 -8.22 -2.19 0.52
CA HIS A 53 -7.75 -1.08 -0.28
C HIS A 53 -6.26 -0.83 0.02
N PHE A 54 -5.44 -0.86 -1.02
CA PHE A 54 -4.05 -0.43 -1.03
C PHE A 54 -4.00 0.98 -1.58
N LEU A 55 -3.93 1.97 -0.69
CA LEU A 55 -3.99 3.39 -1.05
C LEU A 55 -2.59 3.98 -0.90
N ARG A 56 -1.96 4.29 -2.04
CA ARG A 56 -0.73 5.06 -2.03
C ARG A 56 -1.03 6.52 -1.76
N ILE A 57 -0.50 7.02 -0.66
CA ILE A 57 -0.64 8.42 -0.24
C ILE A 57 0.47 9.24 -0.90
N PRO A 58 0.14 10.30 -1.66
CA PRO A 58 1.15 11.17 -2.26
C PRO A 58 2.04 11.80 -1.20
N LEU A 59 3.35 11.71 -1.40
CA LEU A 59 4.36 12.43 -0.62
C LEU A 59 5.07 13.44 -1.53
N PRO A 60 5.42 14.64 -1.01
CA PRO A 60 6.22 15.60 -1.76
C PRO A 60 7.53 14.97 -2.27
N GLY A 61 7.86 15.23 -3.54
CA GLY A 61 9.14 14.81 -4.13
C GLY A 61 9.21 13.34 -4.56
N THR A 62 8.12 12.57 -4.54
CA THR A 62 8.09 11.20 -5.09
C THR A 62 7.04 11.07 -6.19
N ALA A 63 7.49 10.86 -7.43
CA ALA A 63 6.59 10.54 -8.54
C ALA A 63 6.14 9.07 -8.43
N ALA A 64 4.83 8.85 -8.41
CA ALA A 64 4.25 7.51 -8.37
C ALA A 64 3.82 7.07 -9.77
N SER A 65 4.11 5.82 -10.11
CA SER A 65 3.56 5.17 -11.29
C SER A 65 2.23 4.47 -10.96
N PRO A 66 1.38 4.17 -11.97
CA PRO A 66 0.20 3.36 -11.78
C PRO A 66 0.53 2.02 -11.11
N ALA A 67 -0.33 1.58 -10.20
CA ALA A 67 -0.20 0.28 -9.59
C ALA A 67 -0.38 -0.84 -10.61
N ARG A 68 0.23 -1.99 -10.31
CA ARG A 68 0.13 -3.20 -11.11
C ARG A 68 -0.31 -4.36 -10.23
N THR A 69 -0.92 -5.37 -10.85
CA THR A 69 -1.24 -6.62 -10.16
C THR A 69 -0.72 -7.79 -10.96
N VAL A 70 0.00 -8.69 -10.31
CA VAL A 70 0.57 -9.90 -10.91
C VAL A 70 -0.06 -11.11 -10.25
N ARG A 71 -0.29 -12.20 -10.98
CA ARG A 71 -0.68 -13.49 -10.42
C ARG A 71 0.06 -14.60 -11.15
N GLY A 72 0.85 -15.37 -10.43
CA GLY A 72 1.52 -16.55 -10.97
C GLY A 72 2.42 -16.27 -12.17
N SER A 73 3.16 -15.16 -12.17
CA SER A 73 4.14 -14.89 -13.24
C SER A 73 5.34 -15.82 -13.13
N LEU A 74 5.85 -16.27 -14.27
CA LEU A 74 7.09 -17.04 -14.36
C LEU A 74 8.30 -16.17 -14.70
N ASP A 75 8.06 -14.97 -15.22
CA ASP A 75 9.10 -14.00 -15.57
C ASP A 75 8.64 -12.55 -15.28
N PRO A 76 9.22 -11.87 -14.27
CA PRO A 76 9.97 -12.50 -13.19
C PRO A 76 9.09 -13.48 -12.40
N LEU A 77 9.71 -14.46 -11.74
CA LEU A 77 8.99 -15.42 -10.89
C LEU A 77 8.31 -14.68 -9.72
N GLN A 78 6.98 -14.54 -9.78
CA GLN A 78 6.25 -13.74 -8.80
C GLN A 78 4.77 -14.16 -8.66
N GLY A 79 4.21 -13.98 -7.46
CA GLY A 79 2.80 -14.27 -7.21
C GLY A 79 2.50 -15.75 -7.14
N TRP A 80 3.29 -16.48 -6.35
CA TRP A 80 3.09 -17.89 -6.05
C TRP A 80 3.10 -18.12 -4.54
N VAL A 81 2.27 -19.04 -4.06
CA VAL A 81 2.30 -19.53 -2.68
C VAL A 81 2.60 -21.03 -2.71
N ALA A 82 3.63 -21.46 -1.98
CA ALA A 82 3.91 -22.87 -1.78
C ALA A 82 2.83 -23.50 -0.87
N ARG A 83 2.25 -24.61 -1.31
CA ARG A 83 1.23 -25.37 -0.55
C ARG A 83 1.73 -26.72 -0.03
N GLY A 84 2.98 -27.05 -0.33
CA GLY A 84 3.62 -28.32 0.03
C GLY A 84 4.79 -28.62 -0.91
N HIS A 85 5.47 -29.75 -0.69
CA HIS A 85 6.59 -30.15 -1.54
C HIS A 85 6.16 -30.21 -3.01
N ARG A 86 6.86 -29.44 -3.88
CA ARG A 86 6.58 -29.31 -5.33
C ARG A 86 5.16 -28.85 -5.70
N LYS A 87 4.38 -28.32 -4.75
CA LYS A 87 3.03 -27.78 -5.00
C LYS A 87 3.04 -26.26 -4.80
N LYS A 88 2.73 -25.51 -5.85
CA LYS A 88 2.53 -24.06 -5.80
C LYS A 88 1.16 -23.69 -6.36
N ALA A 89 0.57 -22.64 -5.81
CA ALA A 89 -0.66 -22.05 -6.32
C ALA A 89 -0.41 -20.60 -6.74
N PRO A 90 -0.96 -20.14 -7.87
CA PRO A 90 -0.87 -18.74 -8.26
C PRO A 90 -1.65 -17.87 -7.28
N ALA A 91 -1.05 -16.75 -6.87
CA ALA A 91 -1.58 -15.83 -5.87
C ALA A 91 -1.37 -14.38 -6.34
N PRO A 92 -2.29 -13.46 -6.02
CA PRO A 92 -2.13 -12.08 -6.48
C PRO A 92 -1.03 -11.37 -5.68
N VAL A 93 -0.35 -10.46 -6.36
CA VAL A 93 0.58 -9.49 -5.80
C VAL A 93 0.16 -8.12 -6.25
N VAL A 94 -0.02 -7.19 -5.32
CA VAL A 94 -0.13 -5.77 -5.64
C VAL A 94 1.29 -5.20 -5.71
N SER A 95 1.64 -4.59 -6.85
CA SER A 95 2.90 -3.87 -7.05
C SER A 95 2.63 -2.36 -7.13
N LEU A 96 3.34 -1.60 -6.31
CA LEU A 96 3.30 -0.14 -6.27
C LEU A 96 4.66 0.41 -6.77
N PRO A 97 4.83 0.59 -8.08
CA PRO A 97 6.11 0.99 -8.66
C PRO A 97 6.39 2.48 -8.51
N ALA A 98 7.65 2.83 -8.33
CA ALA A 98 8.16 4.19 -8.33
C ALA A 98 9.60 4.22 -8.88
N ARG A 99 10.13 5.42 -9.18
CA ARG A 99 11.51 5.60 -9.65
C ARG A 99 12.10 6.88 -9.06
N GLY A 100 13.36 6.82 -8.63
CA GLY A 100 14.07 7.99 -8.14
C GLY A 100 15.38 7.63 -7.44
N SER A 101 16.21 8.65 -7.15
CA SER A 101 17.37 8.54 -6.26
C SER A 101 16.95 8.54 -4.78
N ARG A 102 15.77 9.10 -4.48
CA ARG A 102 15.06 8.90 -3.22
C ARG A 102 13.59 8.59 -3.53
N VAL A 103 13.11 7.44 -3.06
CA VAL A 103 11.72 7.00 -3.25
C VAL A 103 11.08 6.83 -1.88
N ARG A 104 10.03 7.59 -1.61
CA ARG A 104 9.22 7.45 -0.39
C ARG A 104 7.83 6.95 -0.74
N THR A 105 7.52 5.72 -0.33
CA THR A 105 6.20 5.11 -0.57
C THR A 105 5.43 5.01 0.73
N LEU A 106 4.42 5.87 0.89
CA LEU A 106 3.45 5.79 1.98
C LEU A 106 2.19 5.08 1.48
N THR A 107 1.85 3.95 2.12
CA THR A 107 0.69 3.13 1.76
C THR A 107 -0.20 2.90 2.96
N LEU A 108 -1.48 3.22 2.81
CA LEU A 108 -2.54 2.82 3.74
C LEU A 108 -3.19 1.54 3.20
N ILE A 109 -3.19 0.50 4.01
CA ILE A 109 -3.87 -0.77 3.77
C ILE A 109 -5.10 -0.79 4.68
N ALA A 110 -6.27 -0.65 4.05
CA ALA A 110 -7.55 -0.50 4.74
C ALA A 110 -8.50 -1.64 4.34
N PRO A 111 -8.66 -2.66 5.20
CA PRO A 111 -9.74 -3.62 5.09
C PRO A 111 -11.10 -2.96 5.35
N VAL A 112 -12.08 -3.28 4.49
CA VAL A 112 -13.47 -2.83 4.63
C VAL A 112 -14.42 -4.01 4.41
N ARG A 113 -15.56 -3.97 5.10
CA ARG A 113 -16.70 -4.86 4.84
C ARG A 113 -17.67 -4.10 3.94
N GLY A 114 -17.94 -4.62 2.75
CA GLY A 114 -18.83 -3.97 1.77
C GLY A 114 -18.07 -3.24 0.65
N THR A 115 -18.69 -2.22 0.08
CA THR A 115 -18.23 -1.60 -1.18
C THR A 115 -17.70 -0.17 -1.03
N GLU A 116 -17.80 0.41 0.16
CA GLU A 116 -17.35 1.77 0.43
C GLU A 116 -15.83 1.89 0.27
N ARG A 117 -15.40 2.87 -0.51
CA ARG A 117 -13.97 3.20 -0.66
C ARG A 117 -13.55 4.08 0.51
N PRO A 118 -12.39 3.83 1.14
CA PRO A 118 -11.88 4.74 2.16
C PRO A 118 -11.68 6.16 1.63
N GLY A 119 -12.24 7.13 2.35
CA GLY A 119 -11.96 8.53 2.17
C GLY A 119 -10.58 8.86 2.74
N VAL A 120 -9.79 9.67 2.03
CA VAL A 120 -8.46 10.09 2.48
C VAL A 120 -8.28 11.57 2.19
N ARG A 121 -7.85 12.33 3.19
CA ARG A 121 -7.43 13.71 3.07
C ARG A 121 -5.96 13.82 3.49
N VAL A 122 -5.17 14.50 2.67
CA VAL A 122 -3.73 14.68 2.90
C VAL A 122 -3.46 16.17 3.03
N ARG A 123 -2.76 16.57 4.08
CA ARG A 123 -2.32 17.95 4.31
C ARG A 123 -0.81 17.97 4.49
N PRO A 124 -0.06 18.75 3.70
CA PRO A 124 1.35 19.02 3.98
C PRO A 124 1.52 19.66 5.36
N LEU A 125 2.63 19.39 6.04
CA LEU A 125 2.96 20.01 7.32
C LEU A 125 4.10 21.02 7.18
N PRO A 126 4.10 22.11 7.97
CA PRO A 126 5.29 22.95 8.15
C PRO A 126 6.47 22.11 8.63
N GLY A 127 7.65 22.26 8.02
CA GLY A 127 8.82 21.42 8.31
C GLY A 127 8.90 20.11 7.50
N GLY A 128 7.90 19.84 6.65
CA GLY A 128 7.88 18.69 5.75
C GLY A 128 7.05 17.51 6.26
N GLY A 129 6.86 16.51 5.39
CA GLY A 129 5.95 15.40 5.67
C GLY A 129 4.48 15.76 5.42
N VAL A 130 3.58 14.89 5.89
CA VAL A 130 2.12 15.03 5.70
C VAL A 130 1.35 14.55 6.93
N ARG A 131 0.21 15.21 7.21
CA ARG A 131 -0.89 14.66 8.00
C ARG A 131 -1.89 14.01 7.06
N VAL A 132 -2.33 12.80 7.43
CA VAL A 132 -3.34 12.04 6.72
C VAL A 132 -4.51 11.81 7.65
N ASP A 133 -5.71 12.20 7.22
CA ASP A 133 -6.95 11.80 7.87
C ASP A 133 -7.69 10.87 6.91
N ALA A 134 -7.91 9.62 7.34
CA ALA A 134 -8.65 8.61 6.60
C ALA A 134 -9.96 8.27 7.30
N SER A 135 -10.97 7.87 6.53
CA SER A 135 -12.28 7.43 7.03
C SER A 135 -12.78 6.22 6.26
N PHE A 136 -13.14 5.16 6.98
CA PHE A 136 -13.70 3.93 6.41
C PHE A 136 -14.34 3.09 7.51
N SER A 137 -15.33 2.28 7.13
CA SER A 137 -16.07 1.41 8.05
C SER A 137 -16.67 2.17 9.25
N GLY A 138 -17.10 3.42 9.06
CA GLY A 138 -17.63 4.28 10.12
C GLY A 138 -16.61 4.86 11.11
N HIS A 139 -15.31 4.59 10.95
CA HIS A 139 -14.26 5.08 11.84
C HIS A 139 -13.32 6.07 11.14
N ARG A 140 -12.60 6.85 11.95
CA ARG A 140 -11.56 7.79 11.50
C ARG A 140 -10.18 7.34 11.97
N LEU A 141 -9.19 7.50 11.10
CA LEU A 141 -7.78 7.29 11.39
C LEU A 141 -6.98 8.53 10.98
N GLY A 142 -6.47 9.27 11.97
CA GLY A 142 -5.48 10.32 11.78
C GLY A 142 -4.07 9.76 11.98
N PHE A 143 -3.13 10.09 11.10
CA PHE A 143 -1.71 9.84 11.33
C PHE A 143 -0.83 10.88 10.63
N VAL A 144 0.42 10.97 11.06
CA VAL A 144 1.44 11.83 10.45
C VAL A 144 2.58 10.96 9.94
N ALA A 145 3.04 11.29 8.73
CA ALA A 145 4.28 10.80 8.16
C ALA A 145 5.29 11.96 8.12
N GLY A 146 6.28 11.92 9.01
CA GLY A 146 7.32 12.93 9.15
C GLY A 146 8.31 12.92 7.99
N PRO A 147 9.12 13.98 7.81
CA PRO A 147 10.14 14.07 6.76
C PRO A 147 11.33 13.10 6.97
N ASP A 148 11.53 12.67 8.21
CA ASP A 148 12.54 11.76 8.74
C ASP A 148 12.17 10.27 8.60
N GLY A 149 10.94 9.97 8.19
CA GLY A 149 10.43 8.59 8.13
C GLY A 149 9.59 8.18 9.33
N GLY A 150 9.40 9.06 10.32
CA GLY A 150 8.53 8.80 11.46
C GLY A 150 7.07 8.60 11.03
N LEU A 151 6.41 7.59 11.60
CA LEU A 151 4.97 7.36 11.47
C LEU A 151 4.35 7.34 12.86
N HIS A 152 3.40 8.24 13.13
CA HIS A 152 2.68 8.26 14.39
C HIS A 152 1.19 8.55 14.20
N ARG A 153 0.36 7.85 14.96
CA ARG A 153 -1.09 8.10 15.00
C ARG A 153 -1.33 9.44 15.68
N VAL A 154 -2.33 10.17 15.19
CA VAL A 154 -2.84 11.38 15.85
C VAL A 154 -4.32 11.20 16.16
N ARG A 155 -4.76 11.78 17.27
CA ARG A 155 -6.17 11.80 17.64
C ARG A 155 -6.98 12.70 16.70
#